data_AF-A0A849WH10-F1
#
_entry.id   AF-A0A849WH10-F1
#
_cell.length_a   1.000
_cell.length_b   1.000
_cell.length_c   1.000
_cell.angle_alpha   90.00
_cell.angle_beta   90.00
_cell.angle_gamma   90.00
#
_symmetry.space_group_name_H-M   'P 1'
#
loop_
_entity.id
_entity.type
_entity.pdbx_description
1 polymer ?
#
loop_
_entity_poly.entity_id
_entity_poly.type
_entity_poly.pdbx_seq_one_letter_code
_entity_poly.pdbx_strand_id
1 'polypeptide(L)'
;LGIVAECFVMGSAYKWLTKASPRFWLLLASSVTALRWALMSYPMEKELFISLQLLHGLSFGVFFLASVSYLVSFVPDYMRASGQAIFSGATFSCGTVVGTLYSGYLLDLPGKGFLVFGVSAIISLVSVILALGIPKRK
;
A
#
# COMPACT_ATOMS: atom_id res chain seq x y z
N LEU A 1 -15.47 5.17 3.93
CA LEU A 1 -15.04 4.15 4.92
C LEU A 1 -13.53 3.97 4.95
N GLY A 2 -12.88 3.61 3.84
CA GLY A 2 -11.43 3.37 3.80
C GLY A 2 -10.57 4.57 4.20
N ILE A 3 -10.85 5.76 3.69
CA ILE A 3 -10.14 7.01 4.07
C ILE A 3 -10.29 7.30 5.58
N VAL A 4 -11.47 7.05 6.15
CA VAL A 4 -11.69 7.25 7.60
C VAL A 4 -10.84 6.28 8.42
N ALA A 5 -10.78 5.01 8.01
CA ALA A 5 -9.92 4.01 8.64
C ALA A 5 -8.44 4.40 8.50
N GLU A 6 -8.03 4.92 7.35
CA GLU A 6 -6.69 5.44 7.10
C GLU A 6 -6.32 6.61 8.02
N CYS A 7 -7.16 7.65 8.10
CA CYS A 7 -6.91 8.78 9.00
C CYS A 7 -6.77 8.32 10.46
N PHE A 8 -7.58 7.35 10.90
CA PHE A 8 -7.49 6.78 12.23
C PHE A 8 -6.18 6.00 12.47
N VAL A 9 -5.80 5.14 11.52
CA VAL A 9 -4.54 4.39 11.58
C VAL A 9 -3.35 5.34 11.61
N MET A 10 -3.31 6.34 10.73
CA MET A 10 -2.24 7.31 10.67
C MET A 10 -2.18 8.20 11.92
N GLY A 11 -3.33 8.64 12.44
CA GLY A 11 -3.40 9.43 13.67
C GLY A 11 -2.96 8.66 14.93
N SER A 12 -3.15 7.33 14.94
CA SER A 12 -2.67 6.47 16.04
C SER A 12 -1.23 5.96 15.85
N ALA A 13 -0.65 6.12 14.66
CA ALA A 13 0.60 5.48 14.24
C ALA A 13 1.79 5.80 15.14
N TYR A 14 1.89 7.02 15.65
CA TYR A 14 2.97 7.41 16.56
C TYR A 14 3.10 6.48 17.78
N LYS A 15 1.99 5.92 18.27
CA LYS A 15 1.96 5.05 19.47
C LYS A 15 2.49 3.64 19.23
N TRP A 16 2.47 3.14 17.99
CA TRP A 16 2.74 1.74 17.70
C TRP A 16 3.78 1.53 16.60
N LEU A 17 3.92 2.44 15.64
CA LEU A 17 4.84 2.32 14.52
C LEU A 17 6.30 2.28 14.99
N THR A 18 6.62 2.99 16.06
CA THR A 18 7.96 3.01 16.68
C THR A 18 8.32 1.71 17.40
N LYS A 19 7.36 0.83 17.68
CA LYS A 19 7.57 -0.42 18.43
C LYS A 19 8.13 -1.56 17.58
N ALA A 20 8.17 -1.41 16.26
CA ALA A 20 8.68 -2.43 15.34
C ALA A 20 9.41 -1.78 14.17
N SER A 21 10.29 -2.55 13.53
CA SER A 21 11.11 -2.06 12.42
C SER A 21 10.24 -1.65 11.21
N PRO A 22 10.67 -0.65 10.40
CA PRO A 22 9.98 -0.29 9.16
C PRO A 22 9.79 -1.49 8.22
N ARG A 23 10.74 -2.43 8.19
CA ARG A 23 10.62 -3.71 7.44
C ARG A 23 9.35 -4.48 7.82
N PHE A 24 9.09 -4.64 9.11
CA PHE A 24 7.91 -5.37 9.60
C PHE A 24 6.62 -4.69 9.12
N TRP A 25 6.54 -3.37 9.27
CA TRP A 25 5.35 -2.62 8.86
C TRP A 25 5.12 -2.62 7.35
N LEU A 26 6.20 -2.53 6.55
CA LEU A 26 6.10 -2.65 5.10
C LEU A 26 5.63 -4.05 4.68
N LEU A 27 6.15 -5.11 5.31
CA LEU A 27 5.66 -6.47 5.07
C LEU A 27 4.18 -6.60 5.42
N LEU A 28 3.78 -6.14 6.61
CA LEU A 28 2.39 -6.18 7.04
C LEU A 28 1.49 -5.43 6.06
N ALA A 29 1.83 -4.19 5.71
CA ALA A 29 1.04 -3.34 4.83
C ALA A 29 0.90 -3.97 3.43
N SER A 30 2.00 -4.42 2.84
CA SER A 30 1.99 -5.06 1.51
C SER A 30 1.22 -6.38 1.53
N SER A 31 1.35 -7.19 2.58
CA SER A 31 0.59 -8.45 2.72
C SER A 31 -0.91 -8.21 2.89
N VAL A 32 -1.31 -7.25 3.72
CA VAL A 32 -2.72 -6.86 3.89
C VAL A 32 -3.28 -6.34 2.56
N THR A 33 -2.50 -5.55 1.82
CA THR A 33 -2.87 -5.04 0.50
C THR A 33 -3.09 -6.20 -0.48
N ALA A 34 -2.14 -7.12 -0.60
CA ALA A 34 -2.24 -8.29 -1.47
C ALA A 34 -3.45 -9.16 -1.13
N LEU A 35 -3.66 -9.46 0.16
CA LEU A 35 -4.82 -10.23 0.62
C LEU A 35 -6.13 -9.52 0.26
N ARG A 36 -6.22 -8.21 0.49
CA ARG A 36 -7.41 -7.42 0.20
C ARG A 36 -7.78 -7.47 -1.28
N TRP A 37 -6.80 -7.20 -2.16
CA TRP A 37 -7.00 -7.28 -3.61
C TRP A 37 -7.35 -8.69 -4.07
N ALA A 38 -6.73 -9.73 -3.50
CA ALA A 38 -7.04 -11.12 -3.81
C ALA A 38 -8.49 -11.46 -3.42
N LEU A 39 -8.93 -11.07 -2.23
CA LEU A 39 -10.31 -11.29 -1.79
C LEU A 39 -11.29 -10.59 -2.74
N MET A 40 -11.05 -9.32 -3.09
CA MET A 40 -11.90 -8.54 -4.00
C MET A 40 -11.94 -9.10 -5.44
N SER A 41 -11.02 -10.00 -5.81
CA SER A 41 -11.04 -10.66 -7.13
C SER A 41 -12.09 -11.77 -7.25
N TYR A 42 -12.66 -12.22 -6.13
CA TYR A 42 -13.73 -13.20 -6.11
C TYR A 42 -15.10 -12.53 -5.94
N PRO A 43 -16.17 -13.12 -6.51
CA PRO A 43 -17.53 -12.67 -6.22
C PRO A 43 -17.81 -12.72 -4.72
N MET A 44 -18.33 -11.63 -4.16
CA MET A 44 -18.69 -11.55 -2.74
C MET A 44 -19.90 -10.64 -2.52
N GLU A 45 -20.53 -10.79 -1.36
CA GLU A 45 -21.62 -9.93 -0.93
C GLU A 45 -21.15 -8.48 -0.70
N LYS A 46 -22.05 -7.54 -0.95
CA LYS A 46 -21.76 -6.10 -0.86
C LYS A 46 -21.26 -5.69 0.54
N GLU A 47 -21.81 -6.31 1.60
CA GLU A 47 -21.46 -6.05 2.99
C GLU A 47 -20.00 -6.44 3.27
N LEU A 48 -19.58 -7.60 2.76
CA LEU A 48 -18.21 -8.07 2.89
C LEU A 48 -17.24 -7.16 2.12
N PHE A 49 -17.61 -6.77 0.91
CA PHE A 49 -16.80 -5.85 0.09
C PHE A 49 -16.60 -4.49 0.77
N ILE A 50 -17.65 -3.93 1.38
CA ILE A 50 -17.57 -2.68 2.15
C ILE A 50 -16.69 -2.87 3.39
N SER A 51 -16.82 -4.00 4.09
CA SER A 51 -16.03 -4.31 5.28
C SER A 51 -14.53 -4.41 4.98
N LEU A 52 -14.15 -4.94 3.81
CA LEU A 52 -12.75 -4.97 3.36
C LEU A 52 -12.12 -3.57 3.22
N GLN A 53 -12.92 -2.51 3.10
CA GLN A 53 -12.39 -1.15 3.06
C GLN A 53 -11.79 -0.70 4.39
N LEU A 54 -12.14 -1.34 5.51
CA LEU A 54 -11.49 -1.07 6.80
C LEU A 54 -10.00 -1.43 6.79
N LEU A 55 -9.61 -2.43 5.98
CA LEU A 55 -8.20 -2.81 5.79
C LEU A 55 -7.40 -1.74 5.03
N HIS A 56 -8.07 -0.75 4.42
CA HIS A 56 -7.39 0.29 3.66
C HIS A 56 -6.38 1.06 4.52
N GLY A 57 -6.74 1.41 5.76
CA GLY A 57 -5.80 2.11 6.64
C GLY A 57 -4.55 1.29 6.97
N LEU A 58 -4.70 -0.03 7.13
CA LEU A 58 -3.59 -0.96 7.35
C LEU A 58 -2.73 -1.22 6.10
N SER A 59 -3.26 -0.94 4.91
CA SER A 59 -2.51 -0.90 3.66
C SER A 59 -1.78 0.44 3.48
N PHE A 60 -2.46 1.42 2.90
CA PHE A 60 -1.85 2.68 2.48
C PHE A 60 -1.25 3.48 3.63
N GLY A 61 -2.01 3.69 4.72
CA GLY A 61 -1.54 4.51 5.85
C GLY A 61 -0.27 3.95 6.49
N VAL A 62 -0.23 2.64 6.77
CA VAL A 62 0.96 1.96 7.31
C VAL A 62 2.11 1.99 6.31
N PHE A 63 1.86 1.66 5.04
CA PHE A 63 2.87 1.68 3.99
C PHE A 63 3.52 3.05 3.84
N PHE A 64 2.72 4.11 3.76
CA PHE A 64 3.19 5.48 3.59
C PHE A 64 4.07 5.90 4.77
N LEU A 65 3.58 5.72 6.00
CA LEU A 65 4.33 6.12 7.20
C LEU A 65 5.61 5.32 7.39
N ALA A 66 5.56 4.00 7.17
CA ALA A 66 6.75 3.15 7.25
C ALA A 66 7.78 3.49 6.15
N SER A 67 7.32 3.76 4.93
CA SER A 67 8.18 4.15 3.79
C SER A 67 8.86 5.50 4.05
N VAL A 68 8.10 6.51 4.49
CA VAL A 68 8.66 7.83 4.80
C VAL A 68 9.65 7.72 5.97
N SER A 69 9.28 7.00 7.04
CA SER A 69 10.18 6.77 8.18
C SER A 69 11.46 6.03 7.78
N TYR A 70 11.36 5.06 6.87
CA TYR A 70 12.51 4.33 6.36
C TYR A 70 13.38 5.25 5.49
N LEU A 71 12.77 5.98 4.55
CA LEU A 71 13.45 6.92 3.65
C LEU A 71 14.27 7.97 4.41
N VAL A 72 13.66 8.65 5.38
CA VAL A 72 14.34 9.71 6.14
C VAL A 72 15.48 9.19 7.01
N SER A 73 15.59 7.86 7.22
CA SER A 73 16.74 7.25 7.90
C SER A 73 17.99 7.13 7.03
N PHE A 74 17.88 7.32 5.71
CA PHE A 74 19.00 7.31 4.76
C PHE A 74 19.35 8.69 4.22
N VAL A 75 18.39 9.63 4.26
CA VAL A 75 18.53 10.94 3.64
C VAL A 75 18.99 11.95 4.70
N PRO A 76 20.06 12.74 4.44
CA PRO A 76 20.49 13.81 5.32
C PRO A 76 19.36 14.80 5.62
N ASP A 77 19.37 15.40 6.81
CA ASP A 77 18.28 16.27 7.29
C ASP A 77 17.92 17.40 6.32
N TYR A 78 18.93 18.04 5.71
CA TYR A 78 18.75 19.11 4.74
C TYR A 78 18.18 18.64 3.37
N MET A 79 18.19 17.33 3.10
CA MET A 79 17.65 16.74 1.86
C MET A 79 16.33 16.00 2.05
N ARG A 80 15.79 15.94 3.28
CA ARG A 80 14.57 15.15 3.55
C ARG A 80 13.39 15.55 2.67
N ALA A 81 13.21 16.85 2.41
CA ALA A 81 12.17 17.35 1.51
C ALA A 81 12.36 16.82 0.07
N SER A 82 13.57 16.90 -0.47
CA SER A 82 13.89 16.36 -1.80
C SER A 82 13.70 14.84 -1.88
N GLY A 83 14.11 14.11 -0.83
CA GLY A 83 13.88 12.67 -0.74
C GLY A 83 12.38 12.33 -0.78
N GLN A 84 11.57 13.02 0.02
CA GLN A 84 10.10 12.84 0.02
C GLN A 84 9.46 13.24 -1.32
N ALA A 85 9.99 14.25 -2.00
CA ALA A 85 9.52 14.66 -3.33
C ALA A 85 9.76 13.55 -4.36
N ILE A 86 10.96 12.94 -4.38
CA ILE A 86 11.28 11.81 -5.27
C ILE A 86 10.39 10.61 -4.94
N PHE A 87 10.26 10.27 -3.65
CA PHE A 87 9.39 9.17 -3.20
C PHE A 87 7.93 9.38 -3.63
N SER A 88 7.41 10.59 -3.42
CA SER A 88 6.03 10.92 -3.77
C SER A 88 5.81 10.94 -5.28
N GLY A 89 6.77 11.46 -6.06
CA GLY A 89 6.71 11.43 -7.52
C GLY A 89 6.71 10.00 -8.07
N ALA A 90 7.56 9.12 -7.54
CA ALA A 90 7.58 7.71 -7.94
C ALA A 90 6.28 6.98 -7.56
N THR A 91 5.79 7.18 -6.34
CA THR A 91 4.67 6.42 -5.79
C THR A 91 3.32 6.92 -6.28
N PHE A 92 3.09 8.24 -6.21
CA PHE A 92 1.79 8.85 -6.47
C PHE A 92 1.61 9.37 -7.90
N SER A 93 2.71 9.68 -8.60
CA SER A 93 2.62 10.09 -10.01
C SER A 93 2.81 8.88 -10.93
N CYS A 94 4.01 8.29 -10.96
CA CYS A 94 4.30 7.16 -11.84
C CYS A 94 3.42 5.94 -11.52
N GLY A 95 3.24 5.62 -10.24
CA GLY A 95 2.36 4.55 -9.79
C GLY A 95 0.91 4.73 -10.26
N THR A 96 0.39 5.96 -10.20
CA THR A 96 -0.97 6.27 -10.68
C THR A 96 -1.09 6.14 -12.20
N VAL A 97 -0.10 6.59 -12.96
CA VAL A 97 -0.09 6.45 -14.43
C VAL A 97 -0.12 4.97 -14.81
N VAL A 98 0.82 4.17 -14.29
CA VAL A 98 0.87 2.72 -14.57
C VAL A 98 -0.42 2.04 -14.10
N GLY A 99 -0.88 2.39 -12.89
CA GLY A 99 -2.10 1.88 -12.27
C GLY A 99 -3.35 2.10 -13.13
N THR A 100 -3.53 3.33 -13.59
CA THR A 100 -4.69 3.73 -14.39
C THR A 100 -4.65 3.10 -15.77
N LEU A 101 -3.46 2.99 -16.39
CA LEU A 101 -3.32 2.36 -17.71
C LEU A 101 -3.73 0.89 -17.69
N TYR A 102 -3.20 0.08 -16.77
CA TYR A 102 -3.56 -1.35 -16.75
C TYR A 102 -4.99 -1.57 -16.28
N SER A 103 -5.46 -0.79 -15.28
CA SER A 103 -6.81 -0.97 -14.76
C SER A 103 -7.87 -0.54 -15.78
N GLY A 104 -7.66 0.58 -16.49
CA GLY A 104 -8.52 1.01 -17.58
C GLY A 104 -8.62 -0.07 -18.67
N TYR A 105 -7.48 -0.58 -19.13
CA TYR A 105 -7.47 -1.67 -20.13
C TYR A 105 -8.26 -2.91 -19.68
N LEU A 106 -8.12 -3.34 -18.42
CA LEU A 106 -8.83 -4.51 -17.90
C LEU A 106 -10.32 -4.25 -17.67
N LEU A 107 -10.71 -3.03 -17.32
CA LEU A 107 -12.12 -2.65 -17.16
C LEU A 107 -12.86 -2.59 -18.49
N ASP A 108 -12.17 -2.25 -19.58
CA ASP A 108 -12.72 -2.24 -20.94
C ASP A 108 -12.99 -3.65 -21.49
N LEU A 109 -12.43 -4.70 -20.86
CA LEU A 109 -12.68 -6.08 -21.26
C LEU A 109 -14.09 -6.53 -20.81
N PRO A 110 -14.98 -6.92 -21.75
CA PRO A 110 -16.36 -7.30 -21.42
C PRO A 110 -16.42 -8.44 -20.41
N GLY A 111 -17.11 -8.21 -19.28
CA GLY A 111 -17.31 -9.21 -18.23
C GLY A 111 -16.07 -9.59 -17.42
N LYS A 112 -14.92 -8.92 -17.63
CA LYS A 112 -13.64 -9.26 -17.00
C LYS A 112 -13.08 -8.19 -16.08
N GLY A 113 -13.86 -7.16 -15.74
CA GLY A 113 -13.41 -6.07 -14.86
C GLY A 113 -12.90 -6.53 -13.48
N PHE A 114 -13.35 -7.69 -12.99
CA PHE A 114 -12.84 -8.28 -11.73
C PHE A 114 -11.33 -8.63 -11.79
N LEU A 115 -10.76 -8.83 -12.99
CA LEU A 115 -9.34 -9.12 -13.18
C LEU A 115 -8.44 -7.98 -12.67
N VAL A 116 -8.95 -6.73 -12.61
CA VAL A 116 -8.21 -5.61 -12.00
C VAL A 116 -7.75 -5.99 -10.60
N PHE A 117 -8.65 -6.53 -9.78
CA PHE A 117 -8.32 -6.89 -8.40
C PHE A 117 -7.29 -8.02 -8.34
N GLY A 118 -7.40 -9.02 -9.22
CA GLY A 118 -6.43 -10.13 -9.31
C GLY A 118 -5.03 -9.66 -9.72
N VAL A 119 -4.94 -8.79 -10.73
CA VAL A 119 -3.65 -8.22 -11.18
C VAL A 119 -3.05 -7.31 -10.10
N SER A 120 -3.87 -6.47 -9.44
CA SER A 120 -3.41 -5.65 -8.30
C SER A 120 -2.91 -6.52 -7.13
N ALA A 121 -3.50 -7.69 -6.90
CA ALA A 121 -3.03 -8.63 -5.88
C ALA A 121 -1.63 -9.17 -6.22
N ILE A 122 -1.41 -9.57 -7.48
CA ILE A 122 -0.09 -10.04 -7.95
C ILE A 122 0.97 -8.95 -7.84
N ILE A 123 0.66 -7.72 -8.26
CA ILE A 123 1.57 -6.57 -8.11
C ILE A 123 1.89 -6.32 -6.63
N SER A 124 0.90 -6.45 -5.76
CA SER A 124 1.09 -6.30 -4.31
C SER A 124 1.96 -7.41 -3.71
N LEU A 125 1.89 -8.65 -4.23
CA LEU A 125 2.80 -9.73 -3.85
C LEU A 125 4.25 -9.44 -4.22
N VAL A 126 4.49 -8.78 -5.37
CA VAL A 126 5.84 -8.31 -5.71
C VAL A 126 6.35 -7.33 -4.66
N SER A 127 5.51 -6.42 -4.16
CA SER A 127 5.87 -5.52 -3.05
C SER A 127 6.24 -6.29 -1.77
N VAL A 128 5.51 -7.38 -1.44
CA VAL A 128 5.86 -8.25 -0.31
C VAL A 128 7.26 -8.86 -0.49
N ILE A 129 7.54 -9.39 -1.68
CA ILE A 129 8.86 -9.99 -2.00
C ILE A 129 9.97 -8.94 -1.88
N LEU A 130 9.77 -7.74 -2.41
CA LEU A 130 10.74 -6.64 -2.29
C LEU A 130 10.96 -6.23 -0.83
N ALA A 131 9.89 -6.18 -0.03
CA ALA A 131 9.99 -5.88 1.40
C ALA A 131 10.76 -6.94 2.20
N LEU A 132 10.81 -8.21 1.74
CA LEU A 132 11.66 -9.24 2.35
C LEU A 132 13.16 -8.98 2.16
N GLY A 133 13.54 -8.24 1.10
CA GLY A 133 14.92 -7.84 0.83
C GLY A 133 15.42 -6.71 1.74
N ILE A 134 14.53 -5.96 2.39
CA ILE A 134 14.89 -4.87 3.30
C ILE A 134 15.64 -5.46 4.50
N PRO A 135 16.87 -5.03 4.85
CA PRO A 135 17.62 -5.59 5.97
C PRO A 135 16.85 -5.48 7.30
N LYS A 136 16.94 -6.51 8.16
CA LYS A 136 16.47 -6.44 9.55
C LYS A 136 17.42 -5.53 10.33
N ARG A 137 17.22 -4.21 10.27
CA ARG A 137 17.89 -3.29 11.21
C ARG A 137 17.22 -3.46 12.58
N LYS A 138 18.04 -3.73 13.60
CA LYS A 138 17.62 -3.76 15.01
C LYS A 138 17.23 -2.36 15.45
#